data_AF-A0A395LXZ5-F1
#
_entry.id   AF-A0A395LXZ5-F1
#
_cell.length_a   1.000
_cell.length_b   1.000
_cell.length_c   1.000
_cell.angle_alpha   90.00
_cell.angle_beta   90.00
_cell.angle_gamma   90.00
#
_symmetry.space_group_name_H-M   'P 1'
#
loop_
_entity.id
_entity.type
_entity.pdbx_description
1 polymer ?
#
loop_
_entity_poly.entity_id
_entity_poly.type
_entity_poly.pdbx_seq_one_letter_code
_entity_poly.pdbx_strand_id
1 'polypeptide(L)'
;MRQLLTREHLNQIFAEAKSAERSSGCKIWAIKVNSPVQRVKIVAQLIQAAERAKLVACEISLALQPTIFQQIDRALAKSQGHIDCIVVNGYVPSAKDALTEEQVCQVLEAFARTVQPRFVSSAIFCLPVFLLDLVYRKAPSFWRSISAHIIDLRLASELPRELAYNYPSATTEPPDARTKRIHLLEQQLTEIRQRYKATPQDQIPTMLLLAQAYFDDRQYEKAFEVYNDLLLLLNAPEDLAHRALVLHRLGTILHLWGYYEKSLQHYRDSLALYTKADNVPGAAELLHQIGLLYQDLGEFDKAIDYYSRSIAHNRELQNSNASAGTLLNLGMVYEEIGLHVKAVEHYREAFELFRQRNNLQGMGLALWHAGEVYAERGLYKDAAKYYFAAQTLFERFSNPYLAVVKKHLAELEHTIGKHEYEQLIQSLRSRSGSKNSATSPTAS
;
A
#
# COMPACT_ATOMS: atom_id res chain seq x y z
N MET A 1 -1.97 1.13 3.78
CA MET A 1 -1.75 2.52 3.27
C MET A 1 -2.86 2.88 2.29
N ARG A 2 -3.54 4.03 2.45
CA ARG A 2 -4.63 4.47 1.57
C ARG A 2 -4.05 4.97 0.23
N GLN A 3 -4.21 4.21 -0.85
CA GLN A 3 -3.95 4.72 -2.21
C GLN A 3 -5.19 5.50 -2.63
N LEU A 4 -5.06 6.82 -2.75
CA LEU A 4 -6.17 7.70 -3.11
C LEU A 4 -5.90 8.30 -4.48
N LEU A 5 -6.91 8.31 -5.35
CA LEU A 5 -6.84 9.08 -6.59
C LEU A 5 -6.78 10.57 -6.22
N THR A 6 -5.81 11.29 -6.79
CA THR A 6 -5.76 12.74 -6.64
C THR A 6 -6.91 13.37 -7.44
N ARG A 7 -7.31 14.60 -7.08
CA ARG A 7 -8.27 15.37 -7.89
C ARG A 7 -7.78 15.55 -9.32
N GLU A 8 -6.46 15.66 -9.50
CA GLU A 8 -5.84 15.78 -10.82
C GLU A 8 -6.04 14.51 -11.66
N HIS A 9 -5.77 13.32 -11.09
CA HIS A 9 -6.05 12.05 -11.77
C HIS A 9 -7.52 11.95 -12.18
N LEU A 10 -8.45 12.26 -11.26
CA LEU A 10 -9.89 12.22 -11.53
C LEU A 10 -10.28 13.21 -12.64
N ASN A 11 -9.81 14.45 -12.55
CA ASN A 11 -10.11 15.48 -13.54
C ASN A 11 -9.57 15.11 -14.92
N GLN A 12 -8.36 14.55 -14.99
CA GLN A 12 -7.78 14.08 -16.25
C GLN A 12 -8.63 12.97 -16.87
N ILE A 13 -8.91 11.91 -16.12
CA ILE A 13 -9.70 10.75 -16.59
C ILE A 13 -11.05 11.23 -17.16
N PHE A 14 -11.78 12.07 -16.41
CA PHE A 14 -13.13 12.49 -16.81
C PHE A 14 -13.14 13.60 -17.86
N ALA A 15 -12.14 14.47 -17.93
CA ALA A 15 -11.98 15.43 -19.03
C ALA A 15 -11.73 14.69 -20.34
N GLU A 16 -10.86 13.68 -20.32
CA GLU A 16 -10.56 12.86 -21.48
C GLU A 16 -11.75 11.98 -21.89
N ALA A 17 -12.48 11.40 -20.93
CA ALA A 17 -13.70 10.64 -21.21
C ALA A 17 -14.77 11.49 -21.92
N LYS A 18 -14.97 12.76 -21.49
CA LYS A 18 -15.87 13.72 -22.16
C LYS A 18 -15.41 14.12 -23.56
N SER A 19 -14.10 14.19 -23.79
CA SER A 19 -13.55 14.51 -25.11
C SER A 19 -13.71 13.35 -26.10
N ALA A 20 -13.55 12.12 -25.62
CA ALA A 20 -13.67 10.87 -26.37
C ALA A 20 -15.07 10.67 -26.96
N GLU A 21 -16.11 11.07 -26.23
CA GLU A 21 -17.50 11.06 -26.68
C GLU A 21 -17.70 11.90 -27.97
N ARG A 22 -16.98 13.02 -28.09
CA ARG A 22 -17.09 13.94 -29.23
C ARG A 22 -16.31 13.50 -30.46
N SER A 23 -15.32 12.63 -30.30
CA SER A 23 -14.40 12.20 -31.37
C SER A 23 -14.57 10.74 -31.78
N SER A 24 -15.65 10.07 -31.41
CA SER A 24 -15.96 8.66 -31.73
C SER A 24 -14.93 7.62 -31.25
N GLY A 25 -14.07 7.97 -30.28
CA GLY A 25 -12.98 7.10 -29.83
C GLY A 25 -13.12 6.71 -28.36
N CYS A 26 -13.47 5.45 -28.07
CA CYS A 26 -13.47 4.89 -26.71
C CYS A 26 -12.03 4.87 -26.14
N LYS A 27 -11.83 5.42 -24.94
CA LYS A 27 -10.56 5.28 -24.18
C LYS A 27 -10.71 4.26 -23.06
N ILE A 28 -9.69 3.42 -22.90
CA ILE A 28 -9.63 2.44 -21.82
C ILE A 28 -8.44 2.78 -20.92
N TRP A 29 -8.72 2.99 -19.63
CA TRP A 29 -7.75 3.26 -18.60
C TRP A 29 -7.52 2.01 -17.74
N ALA A 30 -6.31 1.88 -17.21
CA ALA A 30 -6.01 0.89 -16.18
C ALA A 30 -5.39 1.58 -14.96
N ILE A 31 -5.95 1.36 -13.77
CA ILE A 31 -5.43 1.86 -12.50
C ILE A 31 -4.80 0.70 -11.74
N LYS A 32 -3.50 0.80 -11.45
CA LYS A 32 -2.73 -0.20 -10.69
C LYS A 32 -3.08 -0.15 -9.21
N VAL A 33 -3.75 -1.19 -8.70
CA VAL A 33 -4.14 -1.30 -7.29
C VAL A 33 -4.19 -2.77 -6.86
N ASN A 34 -3.26 -3.19 -6.00
CA ASN A 34 -3.16 -4.58 -5.57
C ASN A 34 -4.21 -4.97 -4.53
N SER A 35 -4.44 -4.13 -3.51
CA SER A 35 -5.42 -4.41 -2.44
C SER A 35 -6.86 -4.37 -2.97
N PRO A 36 -7.64 -5.48 -2.83
CA PRO A 36 -9.08 -5.47 -3.06
C PRO A 36 -9.82 -4.38 -2.30
N VAL A 37 -9.47 -4.16 -1.02
CA VAL A 37 -10.08 -3.12 -0.18
C VAL A 37 -9.86 -1.74 -0.78
N GLN A 38 -8.63 -1.44 -1.21
CA GLN A 38 -8.32 -0.16 -1.86
C GLN A 38 -9.01 -0.01 -3.21
N ARG A 39 -9.15 -1.09 -4.00
CA ARG A 39 -9.90 -1.06 -5.27
C ARG A 39 -11.34 -0.64 -5.06
N VAL A 40 -12.04 -1.22 -4.08
CA VAL A 40 -13.43 -0.84 -3.78
C VAL A 40 -13.52 0.66 -3.41
N LYS A 41 -12.60 1.16 -2.59
CA LYS A 41 -12.53 2.58 -2.23
C LYS A 41 -12.30 3.49 -3.45
N ILE A 42 -11.40 3.09 -4.34
CA ILE A 42 -11.09 3.83 -5.58
C ILE A 42 -12.27 3.81 -6.55
N VAL A 43 -12.94 2.66 -6.71
CA VAL A 43 -14.14 2.53 -7.54
C VAL A 43 -15.24 3.47 -7.03
N ALA A 44 -15.50 3.48 -5.72
CA ALA A 44 -16.47 4.41 -5.13
C ALA A 44 -16.12 5.89 -5.38
N GLN A 45 -14.83 6.25 -5.30
CA GLN A 45 -14.36 7.60 -5.62
C GLN A 45 -14.59 7.97 -7.08
N LEU A 46 -14.33 7.04 -8.01
CA LEU A 46 -14.57 7.24 -9.43
C LEU A 46 -16.04 7.45 -9.72
N ILE A 47 -16.93 6.65 -9.13
CA ILE A 47 -18.38 6.81 -9.30
C ILE A 47 -18.86 8.17 -8.75
N GLN A 48 -18.47 8.56 -7.53
CA GLN A 48 -18.82 9.88 -7.00
C GLN A 48 -18.27 11.04 -7.83
N ALA A 49 -17.05 10.90 -8.36
CA ALA A 49 -16.45 11.93 -9.21
C ALA A 49 -17.19 12.05 -10.56
N ALA A 50 -17.63 10.92 -11.15
CA ALA A 50 -18.45 10.91 -12.34
C ALA A 50 -19.80 11.60 -12.11
N GLU A 51 -20.47 11.31 -10.99
CA GLU A 51 -21.74 11.95 -10.61
C GLU A 51 -21.58 13.48 -10.49
N ARG A 52 -20.52 13.95 -9.82
CA ARG A 52 -20.20 15.39 -9.71
C ARG A 52 -19.93 16.02 -11.08
N ALA A 53 -19.35 15.25 -12.00
CA ALA A 53 -19.11 15.67 -13.37
C ALA A 53 -20.37 15.57 -14.27
N LYS A 54 -21.52 15.12 -13.72
CA LYS A 54 -22.78 14.87 -14.43
C LYS A 54 -22.65 13.81 -15.54
N LEU A 55 -21.88 12.76 -15.26
CA LEU A 55 -21.70 11.61 -16.14
C LEU A 55 -22.48 10.40 -15.60
N VAL A 56 -23.08 9.62 -16.49
CA VAL A 56 -23.69 8.32 -16.21
C VAL A 56 -22.58 7.27 -16.15
N ALA A 57 -22.11 6.98 -14.94
CA ALA A 57 -21.14 5.92 -14.70
C ALA A 57 -21.81 4.66 -14.14
N CYS A 58 -21.31 3.49 -14.54
CA CYS A 58 -21.73 2.22 -13.94
C CYS A 58 -20.54 1.44 -13.37
N GLU A 59 -20.76 0.81 -12.21
CA GLU A 59 -19.82 -0.14 -11.64
C GLU A 59 -20.09 -1.55 -12.17
N ILE A 60 -19.03 -2.25 -12.56
CA ILE A 60 -19.04 -3.62 -13.05
C ILE A 60 -17.91 -4.39 -12.37
N SER A 61 -18.10 -5.69 -12.14
CA SER A 61 -17.07 -6.55 -11.55
C SER A 61 -16.54 -7.58 -12.56
N LEU A 62 -15.22 -7.82 -12.53
CA LEU A 62 -14.58 -8.98 -13.19
C LEU A 62 -14.87 -10.26 -12.40
N ALA A 63 -16.12 -10.72 -12.43
CA ALA A 63 -16.59 -11.96 -11.79
C ALA A 63 -17.10 -12.98 -12.82
N LEU A 64 -17.12 -14.26 -12.41
CA LEU A 64 -17.54 -15.41 -13.23
C LEU A 64 -18.98 -15.25 -13.77
N GLN A 65 -19.91 -14.76 -12.97
CA GLN A 65 -21.32 -14.57 -13.33
C GLN A 65 -22.00 -13.42 -12.56
N PRO A 66 -22.87 -12.62 -13.21
CA PRO A 66 -23.03 -12.51 -14.66
C PRO A 66 -21.73 -12.02 -15.32
N THR A 67 -21.45 -12.47 -16.55
CA THR A 67 -20.20 -12.08 -17.24
C THR A 67 -20.12 -10.56 -17.40
N ILE A 68 -18.90 -10.03 -17.58
CA ILE A 68 -18.71 -8.59 -17.82
C ILE A 68 -19.64 -8.07 -18.94
N PHE A 69 -19.83 -8.86 -19.99
CA PHE A 69 -20.73 -8.56 -21.11
C PHE A 69 -22.20 -8.43 -20.66
N GLN A 70 -22.70 -9.40 -19.89
CA GLN A 70 -24.07 -9.37 -19.36
C GLN A 70 -24.28 -8.21 -18.38
N GLN A 71 -23.27 -7.85 -17.60
CA GLN A 71 -23.33 -6.69 -16.72
C GLN A 71 -23.43 -5.39 -17.51
N ILE A 72 -22.66 -5.25 -18.60
CA ILE A 72 -22.72 -4.10 -19.51
C ILE A 72 -24.11 -4.01 -20.16
N ASP A 73 -24.62 -5.12 -20.72
CA ASP A 73 -25.93 -5.14 -21.38
C ASP A 73 -27.06 -4.74 -20.40
N ARG A 74 -27.02 -5.25 -19.17
CA ARG A 74 -27.96 -4.87 -18.11
C ARG A 74 -27.83 -3.39 -17.72
N ALA A 75 -26.61 -2.88 -17.64
CA ALA A 75 -26.37 -1.47 -17.33
C ALA A 75 -26.94 -0.57 -18.44
N LEU A 76 -26.74 -0.94 -19.71
CA LEU A 76 -27.27 -0.19 -20.85
C LEU A 76 -28.80 -0.18 -20.86
N ALA A 77 -29.42 -1.32 -20.57
CA ALA A 77 -30.88 -1.43 -20.49
C ALA A 77 -31.46 -0.51 -19.39
N LYS A 78 -30.76 -0.37 -18.25
CA LYS A 78 -31.18 0.51 -17.15
C LYS A 78 -31.00 1.99 -17.46
N SER A 79 -29.95 2.36 -18.19
CA SER A 79 -29.60 3.75 -18.48
C SER A 79 -30.18 4.28 -19.81
N GLN A 80 -31.30 3.71 -20.29
CA GLN A 80 -31.94 4.08 -21.56
C GLN A 80 -30.97 4.06 -22.76
N GLY A 81 -29.97 3.16 -22.73
CA GLY A 81 -28.99 2.98 -23.79
C GLY A 81 -27.77 3.91 -23.74
N HIS A 82 -27.65 4.78 -22.73
CA HIS A 82 -26.53 5.73 -22.63
C HIS A 82 -25.72 5.54 -21.34
N ILE A 83 -24.42 5.32 -21.49
CA ILE A 83 -23.43 5.24 -20.41
C ILE A 83 -22.23 6.06 -20.86
N ASP A 84 -21.71 6.94 -20.02
CA ASP A 84 -20.51 7.74 -20.32
C ASP A 84 -19.23 6.98 -19.98
N CYS A 85 -19.25 6.26 -18.86
CA CYS A 85 -18.08 5.57 -18.33
C CYS A 85 -18.44 4.27 -17.61
N ILE A 86 -17.66 3.22 -17.86
CA ILE A 86 -17.71 1.97 -17.09
C ILE A 86 -16.52 1.95 -16.13
N VAL A 87 -16.78 1.74 -14.84
CA VAL A 87 -15.75 1.49 -13.83
C VAL A 87 -15.75 0.01 -13.50
N VAL A 88 -14.67 -0.67 -13.83
CA VAL A 88 -14.51 -2.11 -13.64
C VAL A 88 -13.68 -2.37 -12.38
N ASN A 89 -14.33 -2.89 -11.35
CA ASN A 89 -13.67 -3.42 -10.18
C ASN A 89 -12.98 -4.75 -10.52
N GLY A 90 -11.68 -4.80 -10.22
CA GLY A 90 -10.77 -5.85 -10.61
C GLY A 90 -11.01 -7.24 -10.03
N TYR A 91 -10.08 -8.12 -10.36
CA TYR A 91 -10.07 -9.52 -9.98
C TYR A 91 -9.63 -9.74 -8.52
N VAL A 92 -10.36 -10.56 -7.77
CA VAL A 92 -10.02 -11.00 -6.39
C VAL A 92 -9.81 -12.51 -6.41
N PRO A 93 -8.55 -12.99 -6.36
CA PRO A 93 -8.25 -14.42 -6.46
C PRO A 93 -8.86 -15.29 -5.36
N SER A 94 -9.04 -14.71 -4.16
CA SER A 94 -9.55 -15.42 -2.98
C SER A 94 -11.07 -15.56 -2.95
N ALA A 95 -11.80 -15.02 -3.94
CA ALA A 95 -13.24 -15.20 -4.01
C ALA A 95 -13.60 -16.67 -4.32
N LYS A 96 -14.63 -17.20 -3.66
CA LYS A 96 -15.08 -18.59 -3.77
C LYS A 96 -15.33 -19.04 -5.23
N ASP A 97 -15.74 -18.10 -6.08
CA ASP A 97 -16.02 -18.29 -7.51
C ASP A 97 -15.15 -17.36 -8.37
N ALA A 98 -13.87 -17.22 -8.03
CA ALA A 98 -12.90 -16.47 -8.81
C ALA A 98 -12.55 -17.19 -10.13
N LEU A 99 -12.51 -16.45 -11.24
CA LEU A 99 -11.93 -16.92 -12.51
C LEU A 99 -10.44 -17.27 -12.30
N THR A 100 -9.87 -18.24 -13.01
CA THR A 100 -8.41 -18.36 -13.02
C THR A 100 -7.76 -17.15 -13.70
N GLU A 101 -6.49 -16.86 -13.41
CA GLU A 101 -5.76 -15.75 -14.04
C GLU A 101 -5.82 -15.83 -15.59
N GLU A 102 -5.74 -17.05 -16.15
CA GLU A 102 -5.87 -17.26 -17.59
C GLU A 102 -7.28 -16.98 -18.12
N GLN A 103 -8.31 -17.39 -17.38
CA GLN A 103 -9.69 -17.09 -17.75
C GLN A 103 -9.96 -15.58 -17.71
N VAL A 104 -9.42 -14.84 -16.74
CA VAL A 104 -9.51 -13.37 -16.70
C VAL A 104 -8.85 -12.76 -17.94
N CYS A 105 -7.66 -13.22 -18.34
CA CYS A 105 -7.02 -12.74 -19.56
C CYS A 105 -7.86 -13.04 -20.82
N GLN A 106 -8.50 -14.21 -20.90
CA GLN A 106 -9.40 -14.54 -22.02
C GLN A 106 -10.60 -13.59 -22.08
N VAL A 107 -11.21 -13.27 -20.93
CA VAL A 107 -12.32 -12.31 -20.83
C VAL A 107 -11.89 -10.91 -21.28
N LEU A 108 -10.71 -10.44 -20.84
CA LEU A 108 -10.19 -9.13 -21.21
C LEU A 108 -9.83 -9.05 -22.71
N GLU A 109 -9.22 -10.09 -23.27
CA GLU A 109 -8.93 -10.17 -24.71
C GLU A 109 -10.23 -10.18 -25.53
N ALA A 110 -11.24 -10.93 -25.09
CA ALA A 110 -12.55 -10.94 -25.72
C ALA A 110 -13.22 -9.55 -25.63
N PHE A 111 -13.13 -8.86 -24.49
CA PHE A 111 -13.66 -7.51 -24.31
C PHE A 111 -13.06 -6.52 -25.33
N ALA A 112 -11.73 -6.52 -25.49
CA ALA A 112 -11.05 -5.65 -26.45
C ALA A 112 -11.44 -5.95 -27.91
N ARG A 113 -11.66 -7.22 -28.26
CA ARG A 113 -12.00 -7.61 -29.64
C ARG A 113 -13.47 -7.41 -29.99
N THR A 114 -14.37 -7.58 -29.03
CA THR A 114 -15.82 -7.71 -29.31
C THR A 114 -16.65 -6.54 -28.81
N VAL A 115 -16.32 -5.99 -27.64
CA VAL A 115 -17.10 -4.90 -27.02
C VAL A 115 -16.53 -3.55 -27.41
N GLN A 116 -15.21 -3.37 -27.33
CA GLN A 116 -14.59 -2.07 -27.63
C GLN A 116 -14.97 -1.52 -29.02
N PRO A 117 -15.03 -2.31 -30.12
CA PRO A 117 -15.44 -1.77 -31.42
C PRO A 117 -16.92 -1.40 -31.51
N ARG A 118 -17.76 -1.95 -30.63
CA ARG A 118 -19.21 -1.75 -30.60
C ARG A 118 -19.63 -0.68 -29.58
N PHE A 119 -18.73 -0.33 -28.68
CA PHE A 119 -19.03 0.45 -27.49
C PHE A 119 -18.25 1.77 -27.50
N VAL A 120 -18.97 2.88 -27.47
CA VAL A 120 -18.37 4.23 -27.61
C VAL A 120 -17.92 4.79 -26.26
N SER A 121 -18.40 4.24 -25.14
CA SER A 121 -18.11 4.77 -23.81
C SER A 121 -16.73 4.36 -23.30
N SER A 122 -16.11 5.25 -22.52
CA SER A 122 -14.80 4.97 -21.93
C SER A 122 -14.89 3.97 -20.79
N ALA A 123 -13.83 3.19 -20.55
CA ALA A 123 -13.78 2.22 -19.46
C ALA A 123 -12.54 2.42 -18.57
N ILE A 124 -12.70 2.21 -17.27
CA ILE A 124 -11.63 2.35 -16.27
C ILE A 124 -11.52 1.02 -15.52
N PHE A 125 -10.42 0.32 -15.70
CA PHE A 125 -10.16 -0.96 -15.05
C PHE A 125 -9.25 -0.77 -13.84
N CYS A 126 -9.74 -1.06 -12.63
CA CYS A 126 -8.89 -1.11 -11.45
C CYS A 126 -8.29 -2.52 -11.33
N LEU A 127 -7.04 -2.72 -11.69
CA LEU A 127 -6.42 -4.05 -11.80
C LEU A 127 -5.21 -4.21 -10.86
N PRO A 128 -4.99 -5.41 -10.30
CA PRO A 128 -3.74 -5.70 -9.61
C PRO A 128 -2.57 -5.77 -10.60
N VAL A 129 -1.36 -5.45 -10.11
CA VAL A 129 -0.14 -5.37 -10.92
C VAL A 129 0.17 -6.69 -11.61
N PHE A 130 0.11 -7.81 -10.89
CA PHE A 130 0.36 -9.12 -11.48
C PHE A 130 -0.54 -9.42 -12.70
N LEU A 131 -1.79 -8.96 -12.69
CA LEU A 131 -2.71 -9.21 -13.79
C LEU A 131 -2.33 -8.38 -15.02
N LEU A 132 -1.79 -7.18 -14.85
CA LEU A 132 -1.28 -6.38 -15.96
C LEU A 132 -0.09 -7.06 -16.65
N ASP A 133 0.80 -7.69 -15.89
CA ASP A 133 1.95 -8.45 -16.43
C ASP A 133 1.51 -9.72 -17.17
N LEU A 134 0.43 -10.35 -16.72
CA LEU A 134 -0.21 -11.46 -17.43
C LEU A 134 -0.90 -10.97 -18.70
N VAL A 135 -1.66 -9.88 -18.63
CA VAL A 135 -2.37 -9.27 -19.77
C VAL A 135 -1.40 -8.91 -20.90
N TYR A 136 -0.23 -8.34 -20.58
CA TYR A 136 0.81 -8.06 -21.57
C TYR A 136 1.16 -9.28 -22.43
N ARG A 137 1.22 -10.47 -21.81
CA ARG A 137 1.60 -11.73 -22.47
C ARG A 137 0.42 -12.48 -23.08
N LYS A 138 -0.75 -12.45 -22.43
CA LYS A 138 -1.89 -13.36 -22.72
C LYS A 138 -3.10 -12.65 -23.33
N ALA A 139 -3.19 -11.32 -23.25
CA ALA A 139 -4.28 -10.50 -23.81
C ALA A 139 -3.73 -9.26 -24.56
N PRO A 140 -3.01 -9.48 -25.68
CA PRO A 140 -2.27 -8.41 -26.36
C PRO A 140 -3.16 -7.33 -26.95
N SER A 141 -4.41 -7.64 -27.33
CA SER A 141 -5.34 -6.64 -27.87
C SER A 141 -5.80 -5.70 -26.76
N PHE A 142 -6.15 -6.26 -25.60
CA PHE A 142 -6.49 -5.46 -24.42
C PHE A 142 -5.30 -4.64 -23.93
N TRP A 143 -4.10 -5.22 -23.91
CA TRP A 143 -2.88 -4.49 -23.54
C TRP A 143 -2.66 -3.25 -24.42
N ARG A 144 -2.80 -3.38 -25.75
CA ARG A 144 -2.66 -2.23 -26.66
C ARG A 144 -3.68 -1.12 -26.37
N SER A 145 -4.87 -1.46 -25.91
CA SER A 145 -5.90 -0.47 -25.57
C SER A 145 -5.58 0.31 -24.31
N ILE A 146 -4.88 -0.29 -23.34
CA ILE A 146 -4.57 0.34 -22.05
C ILE A 146 -3.14 0.87 -21.92
N SER A 147 -2.19 0.43 -22.74
CA SER A 147 -0.74 0.64 -22.52
C SER A 147 -0.32 2.11 -22.45
N ALA A 148 -1.04 3.02 -23.13
CA ALA A 148 -0.80 4.45 -23.08
C ALA A 148 -1.53 5.17 -21.91
N HIS A 149 -2.42 4.47 -21.19
CA HIS A 149 -3.36 5.03 -20.21
C HIS A 149 -3.33 4.26 -18.88
N ILE A 150 -2.14 3.81 -18.47
CA ILE A 150 -1.93 3.14 -17.19
C ILE A 150 -1.60 4.19 -16.11
N ILE A 151 -2.48 4.31 -15.12
CA ILE A 151 -2.27 5.14 -13.95
C ILE A 151 -1.63 4.25 -12.87
N ASP A 152 -0.38 4.56 -12.56
CA ASP A 152 0.31 3.95 -11.44
C ASP A 152 0.07 4.80 -10.19
N LEU A 153 -0.79 4.34 -9.29
CA LEU A 153 -0.99 4.96 -7.98
C LEU A 153 0.16 4.59 -7.03
N ARG A 154 1.40 4.66 -7.52
CA ARG A 154 2.54 4.84 -6.64
C ARG A 154 2.23 6.06 -5.80
N LEU A 155 2.32 5.92 -4.48
CA LEU A 155 2.27 7.09 -3.60
C LEU A 155 3.25 8.12 -4.19
N ALA A 156 2.73 9.30 -4.58
CA ALA A 156 3.52 10.39 -5.15
C ALA A 156 4.52 10.98 -4.14
N SER A 157 4.47 10.51 -2.91
CA SER A 157 5.57 10.55 -1.96
C SER A 157 6.06 9.13 -1.76
N GLU A 158 7.35 8.91 -1.96
CA GLU A 158 8.12 7.80 -1.43
C GLU A 158 7.41 7.17 -0.24
N LEU A 159 7.20 5.84 -0.24
CA LEU A 159 6.91 5.16 1.03
C LEU A 159 7.89 5.75 2.03
N PRO A 160 7.41 6.40 3.09
CA PRO A 160 8.27 6.68 4.20
C PRO A 160 8.82 5.32 4.65
N ARG A 161 10.10 5.28 5.04
CA ARG A 161 10.78 4.13 5.65
C ARG A 161 10.13 3.65 6.98
N GLU A 162 8.84 3.87 7.18
CA GLU A 162 8.24 4.10 8.50
C GLU A 162 7.23 3.00 8.90
N LEU A 163 6.93 2.08 7.99
CA LEU A 163 6.39 0.74 8.31
C LEU A 163 7.41 -0.37 8.03
N ALA A 164 8.61 0.00 7.58
CA ALA A 164 9.75 -0.88 7.70
C ALA A 164 10.05 -1.00 9.20
N TYR A 165 9.78 -2.18 9.74
CA TYR A 165 10.34 -2.62 11.02
C TYR A 165 11.81 -2.24 11.05
N ASN A 166 12.30 -1.93 12.24
CA ASN A 166 13.72 -1.76 12.53
C ASN A 166 14.52 -3.01 12.10
N TYR A 167 14.77 -3.17 10.81
CA TYR A 167 16.14 -3.30 10.38
C TYR A 167 16.80 -1.95 10.65
N PRO A 168 18.07 -1.90 11.05
CA PRO A 168 18.87 -0.79 10.57
C PRO A 168 18.71 -0.83 9.05
N SER A 169 17.80 -0.01 8.52
CA SER A 169 17.99 0.56 7.21
C SER A 169 19.30 1.32 7.34
N ALA A 170 20.38 0.57 7.15
CA ALA A 170 21.39 0.98 6.23
C ALA A 170 20.60 1.51 5.01
N THR A 171 20.41 2.80 4.85
CA THR A 171 21.32 3.84 5.29
C THR A 171 20.64 5.21 5.17
N THR A 172 20.99 6.15 6.04
CA THR A 172 20.94 7.60 5.76
C THR A 172 21.81 7.99 4.55
N GLU A 173 22.25 7.01 3.75
CA GLU A 173 23.14 7.22 2.62
C GLU A 173 22.35 7.84 1.47
N PRO A 174 22.96 8.82 0.81
CA PRO A 174 22.43 9.39 -0.41
C PRO A 174 22.32 8.32 -1.51
N PRO A 175 21.42 8.52 -2.50
CA PRO A 175 21.25 7.60 -3.63
C PRO A 175 22.56 7.20 -4.30
N ASP A 176 23.48 8.14 -4.50
CA ASP A 176 24.78 7.89 -5.13
C ASP A 176 25.63 6.86 -4.36
N ALA A 177 25.57 6.87 -3.03
CA ALA A 177 26.31 5.93 -2.21
C ALA A 177 25.68 4.53 -2.28
N ARG A 178 24.35 4.42 -2.39
CA ARG A 178 23.67 3.13 -2.62
C ARG A 178 24.07 2.52 -3.96
N THR A 179 24.07 3.32 -5.03
CA THR A 179 24.48 2.88 -6.37
C THR A 179 25.93 2.40 -6.37
N LYS A 180 26.84 3.13 -5.71
CA LYS A 180 28.25 2.72 -5.57
C LYS A 180 28.39 1.41 -4.78
N ARG A 181 27.62 1.24 -3.70
CA ARG A 181 27.59 0.00 -2.91
C ARG A 181 27.12 -1.19 -3.75
N ILE A 182 26.05 -1.03 -4.52
CA ILE A 182 25.56 -2.06 -5.43
C ILE A 182 26.64 -2.44 -6.44
N HIS A 183 27.26 -1.44 -7.09
CA HIS A 183 28.31 -1.68 -8.08
C HIS A 183 29.52 -2.42 -7.49
N LEU A 184 29.95 -2.04 -6.28
CA LEU A 184 31.02 -2.72 -5.57
C LEU A 184 30.66 -4.19 -5.25
N LEU A 185 29.44 -4.44 -4.80
CA LEU A 185 28.96 -5.80 -4.51
C LEU A 185 28.85 -6.66 -5.78
N GLU A 186 28.41 -6.09 -6.90
CA GLU A 186 28.40 -6.76 -8.21
C GLU A 186 29.83 -7.12 -8.66
N GLN A 187 30.78 -6.20 -8.50
CA GLN A 187 32.19 -6.44 -8.82
C GLN A 187 32.77 -7.54 -7.94
N GLN A 188 32.57 -7.46 -6.62
CA GLN A 188 33.03 -8.47 -5.67
C GLN A 188 32.45 -9.85 -5.97
N LEU A 189 31.16 -9.92 -6.31
CA LEU A 189 30.52 -11.18 -6.70
C LEU A 189 31.15 -11.75 -7.98
N THR A 190 31.47 -10.90 -8.94
CA THR A 190 32.17 -11.29 -10.18
C THR A 190 33.57 -11.80 -9.90
N GLU A 191 34.34 -11.12 -9.05
CA GLU A 191 35.68 -11.53 -8.62
C GLU A 191 35.64 -12.89 -7.90
N ILE A 192 34.68 -13.11 -6.99
CA ILE A 192 34.50 -14.39 -6.31
C ILE A 192 34.25 -15.50 -7.33
N ARG A 193 33.36 -15.26 -8.30
CA ARG A 193 33.05 -16.23 -9.38
C ARG A 193 34.25 -16.56 -10.26
N GLN A 194 35.24 -15.67 -10.36
CA GLN A 194 36.46 -15.86 -11.15
C GLN A 194 37.62 -16.49 -10.37
N ARG A 195 37.53 -16.63 -9.04
CA ARG A 195 38.61 -17.23 -8.24
C ARG A 195 38.78 -18.72 -8.55
N TYR A 196 40.03 -19.14 -8.74
CA TYR A 196 40.38 -20.54 -8.90
C TYR A 196 40.01 -21.32 -7.63
N LYS A 197 39.04 -22.25 -7.75
CA LYS A 197 38.41 -23.06 -6.68
C LYS A 197 37.27 -22.40 -5.87
N ALA A 198 36.68 -21.30 -6.34
CA ALA A 198 35.48 -20.78 -5.69
C ALA A 198 34.33 -21.82 -5.73
N THR A 199 33.72 -22.03 -4.57
CA THR A 199 32.50 -22.82 -4.44
C THR A 199 31.26 -21.92 -4.55
N PRO A 200 30.08 -22.46 -4.90
CA PRO A 200 28.84 -21.69 -4.83
C PRO A 200 28.58 -21.07 -3.45
N GLN A 201 29.04 -21.71 -2.37
CA GLN A 201 28.83 -21.23 -1.00
C GLN A 201 29.66 -19.98 -0.66
N ASP A 202 30.81 -19.79 -1.31
CA ASP A 202 31.64 -18.59 -1.13
C ASP A 202 30.92 -17.32 -1.60
N GLN A 203 29.88 -17.46 -2.44
CA GLN A 203 29.09 -16.34 -2.97
C GLN A 203 27.96 -15.90 -2.03
N ILE A 204 27.50 -16.78 -1.12
CA ILE A 204 26.31 -16.54 -0.28
C ILE A 204 26.37 -15.20 0.46
N PRO A 205 27.46 -14.85 1.19
CA PRO A 205 27.50 -13.60 1.95
C PRO A 205 27.35 -12.36 1.06
N THR A 206 28.06 -12.33 -0.08
CA THR A 206 27.99 -11.21 -1.04
C THR A 206 26.62 -11.15 -1.72
N MET A 207 26.03 -12.29 -2.07
CA MET A 207 24.69 -12.35 -2.65
C MET A 207 23.61 -11.87 -1.66
N LEU A 208 23.70 -12.23 -0.37
CA LEU A 208 22.77 -11.74 0.66
C LEU A 208 22.82 -10.21 0.77
N LEU A 209 24.03 -9.64 0.80
CA LEU A 209 24.22 -8.19 0.85
C LEU A 209 23.74 -7.50 -0.44
N LEU A 210 24.02 -8.09 -1.60
CA LEU A 210 23.60 -7.55 -2.90
C LEU A 210 22.08 -7.58 -3.06
N ALA A 211 21.44 -8.70 -2.71
CA ALA A 211 19.98 -8.83 -2.76
C ALA A 211 19.29 -7.82 -1.82
N GLN A 212 19.83 -7.66 -0.60
CA GLN A 212 19.32 -6.64 0.32
C GLN A 212 19.55 -5.22 -0.22
N ALA A 213 20.71 -4.94 -0.83
CA ALA A 213 20.98 -3.64 -1.44
C ALA A 213 20.04 -3.33 -2.62
N TYR A 214 19.75 -4.31 -3.47
CA TYR A 214 18.73 -4.18 -4.51
C TYR A 214 17.33 -3.95 -3.93
N PHE A 215 16.97 -4.67 -2.86
CA PHE A 215 15.69 -4.49 -2.19
C PHE A 215 15.56 -3.09 -1.59
N ASP A 216 16.59 -2.60 -0.90
CA ASP A 216 16.63 -1.26 -0.28
C ASP A 216 16.53 -0.15 -1.35
N ASP A 217 17.15 -0.37 -2.51
CA ASP A 217 17.13 0.55 -3.66
C ASP A 217 15.90 0.34 -4.57
N ARG A 218 14.97 -0.55 -4.16
CA ARG A 218 13.71 -0.85 -4.86
C ARG A 218 13.87 -1.47 -6.25
N GLN A 219 15.04 -2.05 -6.53
CA GLN A 219 15.29 -2.90 -7.70
C GLN A 219 14.75 -4.31 -7.40
N TYR A 220 13.44 -4.42 -7.19
CA TYR A 220 12.80 -5.63 -6.66
C TYR A 220 12.93 -6.83 -7.60
N GLU A 221 12.95 -6.62 -8.92
CA GLU A 221 13.14 -7.68 -9.90
C GLU A 221 14.52 -8.33 -9.74
N LYS A 222 15.58 -7.52 -9.68
CA LYS A 222 16.95 -8.01 -9.44
C LYS A 222 17.09 -8.64 -8.05
N ALA A 223 16.49 -8.04 -7.03
CA ALA A 223 16.48 -8.60 -5.69
C ALA A 223 15.81 -9.99 -5.69
N PHE A 224 14.67 -10.12 -6.37
CA PHE A 224 13.93 -11.38 -6.50
C PHE A 224 14.76 -12.45 -7.20
N GLU A 225 15.46 -12.13 -8.28
CA GLU A 225 16.37 -13.06 -8.96
C GLU A 225 17.47 -13.57 -8.02
N VAL A 226 18.21 -12.66 -7.38
CA VAL A 226 19.31 -13.04 -6.47
C VAL A 226 18.80 -13.81 -5.25
N TYR A 227 17.63 -13.46 -4.71
CA TYR A 227 17.01 -14.21 -3.61
C TYR A 227 16.58 -15.63 -4.01
N ASN A 228 16.07 -15.84 -5.22
CA ASN A 228 15.77 -17.19 -5.71
C ASN A 228 17.05 -18.01 -5.87
N ASP A 229 18.11 -17.44 -6.43
CA ASP A 229 19.41 -18.11 -6.53
C ASP A 229 19.95 -18.47 -5.14
N LEU A 230 19.88 -17.54 -4.18
CA LEU A 230 20.26 -17.79 -2.78
C LEU A 230 19.49 -18.95 -2.16
N LEU A 231 18.19 -19.06 -2.42
CA LEU A 231 17.36 -20.13 -1.85
C LEU A 231 17.81 -21.52 -2.33
N LEU A 232 18.38 -21.63 -3.53
CA LEU A 232 18.95 -22.88 -4.06
C LEU A 232 20.30 -23.22 -3.40
N LEU A 233 21.07 -22.20 -3.00
CA LEU A 233 22.39 -22.37 -2.36
C LEU A 233 22.29 -22.67 -0.87
N LEU A 234 21.30 -22.10 -0.19
CA LEU A 234 21.07 -22.27 1.25
C LEU A 234 20.38 -23.61 1.53
N ASN A 235 21.15 -24.69 1.50
CA ASN A 235 20.66 -26.06 1.65
C ASN A 235 21.09 -26.72 2.97
N ALA A 236 21.97 -26.09 3.74
CA ALA A 236 22.52 -26.67 4.96
C ALA A 236 21.59 -26.44 6.18
N PRO A 237 21.65 -27.31 7.22
CA PRO A 237 20.89 -27.13 8.46
C PRO A 237 21.23 -25.85 9.23
N GLU A 238 22.47 -25.35 9.11
CA GLU A 238 22.92 -24.11 9.74
C GLU A 238 22.34 -22.84 9.06
N ASP A 239 21.81 -22.97 7.84
CA ASP A 239 21.30 -21.85 7.06
C ASP A 239 19.86 -21.46 7.40
N LEU A 240 19.21 -22.10 8.38
CA LEU A 240 17.78 -21.91 8.68
C LEU A 240 17.39 -20.43 8.80
N ALA A 241 18.20 -19.62 9.49
CA ALA A 241 17.94 -18.19 9.65
C ALA A 241 18.07 -17.40 8.34
N HIS A 242 19.08 -17.72 7.51
CA HIS A 242 19.27 -17.10 6.20
C HIS A 242 18.16 -17.52 5.21
N ARG A 243 17.76 -18.80 5.22
CA ARG A 243 16.63 -19.30 4.42
C ARG A 243 15.33 -18.63 4.80
N ALA A 244 15.09 -18.47 6.11
CA ALA A 244 13.94 -17.74 6.61
C ALA A 244 13.93 -16.30 6.12
N LEU A 245 15.07 -15.60 6.20
CA LEU A 245 15.22 -14.24 5.67
C LEU A 245 14.95 -14.14 4.17
N VAL A 246 15.51 -15.04 3.37
CA VAL A 246 15.31 -15.07 1.92
C VAL A 246 13.85 -15.30 1.57
N LEU A 247 13.20 -16.28 2.20
CA LEU A 247 11.77 -16.55 2.01
C LEU A 247 10.90 -15.36 2.44
N HIS A 248 11.22 -14.72 3.57
CA HIS A 248 10.55 -13.49 4.01
C HIS A 248 10.67 -12.40 2.93
N ARG A 249 11.88 -12.11 2.44
CA ARG A 249 12.09 -11.08 1.42
C ARG A 249 11.38 -11.39 0.10
N LEU A 250 11.42 -12.64 -0.38
CA LEU A 250 10.64 -13.09 -1.54
C LEU A 250 9.13 -12.90 -1.32
N GLY A 251 8.63 -13.27 -0.14
CA GLY A 251 7.25 -13.05 0.26
C GLY A 251 6.86 -11.58 0.21
N THR A 252 7.73 -10.67 0.66
CA THR A 252 7.50 -9.22 0.63
C THR A 252 7.49 -8.67 -0.79
N ILE A 253 8.39 -9.12 -1.67
CA ILE A 253 8.36 -8.72 -3.08
C ILE A 253 7.05 -9.20 -3.74
N LEU A 254 6.65 -10.44 -3.48
CA LEU A 254 5.40 -11.00 -4.02
C LEU A 254 4.16 -10.26 -3.48
N HIS A 255 4.16 -9.85 -2.20
CA HIS A 255 3.13 -8.98 -1.63
C HIS A 255 3.05 -7.67 -2.42
N LEU A 256 4.18 -6.99 -2.61
CA LEU A 256 4.25 -5.74 -3.36
C LEU A 256 3.79 -5.86 -4.81
N TRP A 257 3.96 -7.02 -5.44
CA TRP A 257 3.45 -7.32 -6.79
C TRP A 257 1.99 -7.80 -6.81
N GLY A 258 1.37 -8.01 -5.65
CA GLY A 258 -0.02 -8.44 -5.51
C GLY A 258 -0.23 -9.96 -5.61
N TYR A 259 0.84 -10.76 -5.63
CA TYR A 259 0.78 -12.21 -5.56
C TYR A 259 0.55 -12.69 -4.12
N TYR A 260 -0.58 -12.34 -3.52
CA TYR A 260 -0.85 -12.54 -2.09
C TYR A 260 -0.81 -14.01 -1.65
N GLU A 261 -1.34 -14.95 -2.43
CA GLU A 261 -1.29 -16.37 -2.07
C GLU A 261 0.15 -16.91 -2.02
N LYS A 262 0.96 -16.58 -3.03
CA LYS A 262 2.38 -16.98 -3.07
C LYS A 262 3.16 -16.30 -1.95
N SER A 263 2.90 -15.02 -1.71
CA SER A 263 3.47 -14.26 -0.60
C SER A 263 3.17 -14.91 0.75
N LEU A 264 1.91 -15.25 1.00
CA LEU A 264 1.47 -15.92 2.22
C LEU A 264 2.14 -17.28 2.41
N GLN A 265 2.33 -18.06 1.34
CA GLN A 265 3.07 -19.32 1.40
C GLN A 265 4.52 -19.09 1.84
N HIS A 266 5.24 -18.16 1.20
CA HIS A 266 6.62 -17.81 1.58
C HIS A 266 6.73 -17.28 3.01
N TYR A 267 5.77 -16.47 3.46
CA TYR A 267 5.72 -16.00 4.85
C TYR A 267 5.46 -17.12 5.84
N ARG A 268 4.59 -18.10 5.55
CA ARG A 268 4.37 -19.25 6.44
C ARG A 268 5.62 -20.13 6.53
N ASP A 269 6.26 -20.39 5.40
CA ASP A 269 7.49 -21.19 5.35
C ASP A 269 8.62 -20.48 6.11
N SER A 270 8.77 -19.18 5.92
CA SER A 270 9.74 -18.36 6.67
C SER A 270 9.46 -18.36 8.18
N LEU A 271 8.18 -18.26 8.60
CA LEU A 271 7.81 -18.24 10.02
C LEU A 271 8.13 -19.56 10.70
N ALA A 272 7.88 -20.68 10.01
CA ALA A 272 8.25 -22.00 10.49
C ALA A 272 9.77 -22.13 10.66
N LEU A 273 10.57 -21.56 9.76
CA LEU A 273 12.03 -21.57 9.86
C LEU A 273 12.56 -20.64 10.95
N TYR A 274 12.03 -19.43 11.10
CA TYR A 274 12.40 -18.54 12.21
C TYR A 274 12.08 -19.16 13.57
N THR A 275 10.94 -19.86 13.68
CA THR A 275 10.58 -20.60 14.90
C THR A 275 11.58 -21.71 15.19
N LYS A 276 11.98 -22.49 14.17
CA LYS A 276 12.98 -23.56 14.32
C LYS A 276 14.38 -23.03 14.65
N ALA A 277 14.70 -21.80 14.22
CA ALA A 277 15.97 -21.14 14.47
C ALA A 277 15.96 -20.28 15.75
N ASP A 278 14.90 -20.35 16.56
CA ASP A 278 14.69 -19.51 17.76
C ASP A 278 14.85 -18.00 17.51
N ASN A 279 14.57 -17.55 16.27
CA ASN A 279 14.68 -16.16 15.88
C ASN A 279 13.36 -15.42 16.16
N VAL A 280 13.16 -15.09 17.44
CA VAL A 280 11.97 -14.36 17.92
C VAL A 280 11.78 -12.99 17.22
N PRO A 281 12.83 -12.16 17.01
CA PRO A 281 12.67 -10.90 16.28
C PRO A 281 12.16 -11.09 14.84
N GLY A 282 12.73 -12.04 14.10
CA GLY A 282 12.31 -12.36 12.74
C GLY A 282 10.86 -12.89 12.68
N ALA A 283 10.48 -13.73 13.65
CA ALA A 283 9.11 -14.20 13.77
C ALA A 283 8.11 -13.07 14.06
N ALA A 284 8.45 -12.14 14.96
CA ALA A 284 7.60 -10.99 15.29
C ALA A 284 7.38 -10.05 14.10
N GLU A 285 8.43 -9.77 13.33
CA GLU A 285 8.34 -8.99 12.08
C GLU A 285 7.47 -9.70 11.04
N LEU A 286 7.65 -11.00 10.88
CA LEU A 286 6.92 -11.76 9.88
C LEU A 286 5.43 -11.91 10.21
N LEU A 287 5.08 -12.07 11.48
CA LEU A 287 3.68 -12.01 11.93
C LEU A 287 3.06 -10.66 11.57
N HIS A 288 3.81 -9.57 11.70
CA HIS A 288 3.33 -8.28 11.24
C HIS A 288 3.09 -8.25 9.72
N GLN A 289 4.03 -8.74 8.91
CA GLN A 289 3.87 -8.76 7.45
C GLN A 289 2.65 -9.61 7.01
N ILE A 290 2.40 -10.73 7.69
CA ILE A 290 1.18 -11.53 7.46
C ILE A 290 -0.07 -10.73 7.85
N GLY A 291 -0.03 -9.97 8.95
CA GLY A 291 -1.11 -9.06 9.35
C GLY A 291 -1.40 -8.00 8.28
N LEU A 292 -0.37 -7.38 7.71
CA LEU A 292 -0.47 -6.43 6.60
C LEU A 292 -1.11 -7.08 5.37
N LEU A 293 -0.70 -8.29 5.03
CA LEU A 293 -1.23 -9.03 3.89
C LEU A 293 -2.72 -9.31 4.06
N TYR A 294 -3.15 -9.76 5.24
CA TYR A 294 -4.57 -9.97 5.54
C TYR A 294 -5.36 -8.67 5.58
N GLN A 295 -4.77 -7.58 6.07
CA GLN A 295 -5.38 -6.25 5.99
C GLN A 295 -5.62 -5.84 4.52
N ASP A 296 -4.62 -6.01 3.65
CA ASP A 296 -4.76 -5.67 2.24
C ASP A 296 -5.83 -6.51 1.53
N LEU A 297 -6.00 -7.77 1.93
CA LEU A 297 -7.07 -8.68 1.48
C LEU A 297 -8.45 -8.33 2.06
N GLY A 298 -8.53 -7.54 3.13
CA GLY A 298 -9.77 -7.22 3.85
C GLY A 298 -10.20 -8.30 4.86
N GLU A 299 -9.33 -9.27 5.15
CA GLU A 299 -9.55 -10.29 6.19
C GLU A 299 -9.14 -9.74 7.56
N PHE A 300 -9.87 -8.72 8.03
CA PHE A 300 -9.49 -7.92 9.19
C PHE A 300 -9.36 -8.72 10.49
N ASP A 301 -10.19 -9.74 10.72
CA ASP A 301 -10.07 -10.59 11.91
C ASP A 301 -8.73 -11.32 11.98
N LYS A 302 -8.24 -11.81 10.83
CA LYS A 302 -6.91 -12.43 10.75
C LYS A 302 -5.82 -11.38 10.92
N ALA A 303 -5.96 -10.21 10.30
CA ALA A 303 -5.00 -9.13 10.45
C ALA A 303 -4.82 -8.74 11.94
N ILE A 304 -5.93 -8.63 12.69
CA ILE A 304 -5.93 -8.35 14.13
C ILE A 304 -5.20 -9.44 14.93
N ASP A 305 -5.47 -10.72 14.66
CA ASP A 305 -4.76 -11.83 15.34
C ASP A 305 -3.24 -11.75 15.13
N TYR A 306 -2.81 -11.64 13.87
CA TYR A 306 -1.40 -11.61 13.51
C TYR A 306 -0.68 -10.38 14.06
N TYR A 307 -1.31 -9.20 14.00
CA TYR A 307 -0.77 -7.99 14.64
C TYR A 307 -0.68 -8.13 16.17
N SER A 308 -1.69 -8.70 16.82
CA SER A 308 -1.68 -8.89 18.27
C SER A 308 -0.53 -9.81 18.71
N ARG A 309 -0.29 -10.89 17.96
CA ARG A 309 0.84 -11.82 18.20
C ARG A 309 2.19 -11.16 17.95
N SER A 310 2.32 -10.34 16.90
CA SER A 310 3.53 -9.54 16.66
C SER A 310 3.81 -8.55 17.80
N ILE A 311 2.78 -7.86 18.31
CA ILE A 311 2.91 -6.96 19.47
C ILE A 311 3.35 -7.73 20.72
N ALA A 312 2.78 -8.91 20.98
CA ALA A 312 3.15 -9.74 22.13
C ALA A 312 4.66 -10.08 22.12
N HIS A 313 5.18 -10.60 21.00
CA HIS A 313 6.61 -10.88 20.88
C HIS A 313 7.48 -9.62 20.96
N ASN A 314 7.07 -8.52 20.32
CA ASN A 314 7.83 -7.28 20.40
C ASN A 314 7.87 -6.69 21.82
N ARG A 315 6.83 -6.90 22.64
CA ARG A 315 6.82 -6.53 24.06
C ARG A 315 7.77 -7.40 24.88
N GLU A 316 7.82 -8.71 24.63
CA GLU A 316 8.80 -9.62 25.25
C GLU A 316 10.24 -9.20 24.93
N LEU A 317 10.49 -8.77 23.69
CA LEU A 317 11.78 -8.25 23.22
C LEU A 317 12.07 -6.80 23.68
N GLN A 318 11.15 -6.15 24.40
CA GLN A 318 11.21 -4.73 24.76
C GLN A 318 11.41 -3.78 23.55
N ASN A 319 10.99 -4.23 22.37
CA ASN A 319 11.05 -3.47 21.11
C ASN A 319 9.82 -2.56 20.98
N SER A 320 9.83 -1.47 21.75
CA SER A 320 8.71 -0.51 21.83
C SER A 320 8.39 0.14 20.49
N ASN A 321 9.40 0.41 19.64
CA ASN A 321 9.20 1.02 18.32
C ASN A 321 8.47 0.06 17.37
N ALA A 322 8.86 -1.21 17.31
CA ALA A 322 8.17 -2.20 16.49
C ALA A 322 6.72 -2.44 16.96
N SER A 323 6.53 -2.50 18.29
CA SER A 323 5.18 -2.59 18.88
C SER A 323 4.32 -1.38 18.48
N ALA A 324 4.87 -0.16 18.55
CA ALA A 324 4.16 1.07 18.17
C ALA A 324 3.79 1.09 16.68
N GLY A 325 4.69 0.67 15.79
CA GLY A 325 4.40 0.53 14.36
C GLY A 325 3.28 -0.47 14.08
N THR A 326 3.28 -1.62 14.76
CA THR A 326 2.19 -2.59 14.63
C THR A 326 0.87 -2.05 15.19
N LEU A 327 0.90 -1.31 16.31
CA LEU A 327 -0.28 -0.67 16.90
C LEU A 327 -0.90 0.38 15.97
N LEU A 328 -0.08 1.13 15.21
CA LEU A 328 -0.60 2.03 14.17
C LEU A 328 -1.43 1.24 13.15
N ASN A 329 -0.88 0.16 12.59
CA ASN A 329 -1.61 -0.63 11.59
C ASN A 329 -2.85 -1.32 12.18
N LEU A 330 -2.78 -1.75 13.45
CA LEU A 330 -3.94 -2.28 14.16
C LEU A 330 -5.03 -1.20 14.32
N GLY A 331 -4.65 0.04 14.67
CA GLY A 331 -5.55 1.18 14.70
C GLY A 331 -6.21 1.43 13.35
N MET A 332 -5.44 1.34 12.25
CA MET A 332 -5.97 1.46 10.89
C MET A 332 -6.97 0.36 10.56
N VAL A 333 -6.72 -0.88 10.98
CA VAL A 333 -7.69 -1.98 10.80
C VAL A 333 -8.98 -1.69 11.56
N TYR A 334 -8.90 -1.24 12.82
CA TYR A 334 -10.08 -0.87 13.60
C TYR A 334 -10.85 0.31 13.01
N GLU A 335 -10.16 1.27 12.42
CA GLU A 335 -10.74 2.37 11.66
C GLU A 335 -11.48 1.85 10.41
N GLU A 336 -10.87 0.94 9.65
CA GLU A 336 -11.47 0.36 8.44
C GLU A 336 -12.74 -0.45 8.72
N ILE A 337 -12.87 -1.08 9.89
CA ILE A 337 -14.10 -1.77 10.32
C ILE A 337 -15.09 -0.87 11.07
N GLY A 338 -14.80 0.43 11.20
CA GLY A 338 -15.70 1.41 11.84
C GLY A 338 -15.66 1.43 13.37
N LEU A 339 -14.75 0.69 14.01
CA LEU A 339 -14.56 0.70 15.46
C LEU A 339 -13.64 1.85 15.88
N HIS A 340 -14.09 3.08 15.62
CA HIS A 340 -13.32 4.31 15.79
C HIS A 340 -12.74 4.53 17.20
N VAL A 341 -13.45 4.11 18.25
CA VAL A 341 -12.95 4.23 19.64
C VAL A 341 -11.69 3.37 19.84
N LYS A 342 -11.72 2.11 19.39
CA LYS A 342 -10.57 1.20 19.44
C LYS A 342 -9.41 1.70 18.57
N ALA A 343 -9.72 2.25 17.40
CA ALA A 343 -8.71 2.85 16.52
C ALA A 343 -7.91 3.95 17.26
N VAL A 344 -8.62 4.90 17.88
CA VAL A 344 -7.99 6.00 18.64
C VAL A 344 -7.23 5.50 19.86
N GLU A 345 -7.72 4.47 20.56
CA GLU A 345 -7.00 3.83 21.66
C GLU A 345 -5.64 3.28 21.23
N HIS A 346 -5.58 2.54 20.11
CA HIS A 346 -4.34 2.00 19.58
C HIS A 346 -3.40 3.08 19.02
N TYR A 347 -3.94 4.11 18.35
CA TYR A 347 -3.13 5.26 17.92
C TYR A 347 -2.50 5.99 19.11
N ARG A 348 -3.25 6.16 20.20
CA ARG A 348 -2.75 6.76 21.44
C ARG A 348 -1.68 5.90 22.10
N GLU A 349 -1.88 4.58 22.14
CA GLU A 349 -0.88 3.65 22.66
C GLU A 349 0.42 3.72 21.85
N ALA A 350 0.31 3.70 20.51
CA ALA A 350 1.45 3.86 19.61
C ALA A 350 2.17 5.20 19.84
N PHE A 351 1.43 6.30 19.99
CA PHE A 351 1.99 7.63 20.28
C PHE A 351 2.85 7.63 21.55
N GLU A 352 2.37 7.06 22.65
CA GLU A 352 3.13 7.04 23.92
C GLU A 352 4.39 6.17 23.80
N LEU A 353 4.33 5.04 23.09
CA LEU A 353 5.52 4.21 22.83
C LEU A 353 6.55 4.94 21.96
N PHE A 354 6.12 5.63 20.89
CA PHE A 354 7.03 6.44 20.09
C PHE A 354 7.62 7.60 20.89
N ARG A 355 6.82 8.24 21.74
CA ARG A 355 7.28 9.30 22.64
C ARG A 355 8.35 8.83 23.60
N GLN A 356 8.20 7.64 24.20
CA GLN A 356 9.24 7.04 25.07
C GLN A 356 10.57 6.82 24.35
N ARG A 357 10.53 6.64 23.03
CA ARG A 357 11.72 6.44 22.18
C ARG A 357 12.15 7.69 21.41
N ASN A 358 11.56 8.85 21.69
CA ASN A 358 11.78 10.11 20.98
C ASN A 358 11.61 9.98 19.44
N ASN A 359 10.73 9.08 18.99
CA ASN A 359 10.41 8.91 17.58
C ASN A 359 9.35 9.94 17.16
N LEU A 360 9.79 11.17 16.86
CA LEU A 360 8.92 12.29 16.50
C LEU A 360 8.03 12.01 15.28
N GLN A 361 8.53 11.17 14.38
CA GLN A 361 7.90 10.84 13.11
C GLN A 361 6.76 9.82 13.32
N GLY A 362 6.99 8.76 14.10
CA GLY A 362 5.93 7.86 14.57
C GLY A 362 4.87 8.59 15.41
N MET A 363 5.28 9.55 16.26
CA MET A 363 4.35 10.40 17.02
C MET A 363 3.45 11.23 16.09
N GLY A 364 4.03 11.86 15.05
CA GLY A 364 3.28 12.65 14.08
C GLY A 364 2.26 11.81 13.30
N LEU A 365 2.66 10.60 12.88
CA LEU A 365 1.76 9.66 12.21
C LEU A 365 0.59 9.24 13.10
N ALA A 366 0.85 8.89 14.36
CA ALA A 366 -0.19 8.50 15.31
C ALA A 366 -1.24 9.62 15.51
N LEU A 367 -0.78 10.87 15.64
CA LEU A 367 -1.65 12.02 15.78
C LEU A 367 -2.43 12.29 14.49
N TRP A 368 -1.79 12.18 13.32
CA TRP A 368 -2.46 12.35 12.05
C TRP A 368 -3.60 11.33 11.87
N HIS A 369 -3.32 10.04 12.08
CA HIS A 369 -4.33 8.99 11.99
C HIS A 369 -5.47 9.15 13.01
N ALA A 370 -5.17 9.56 14.24
CA ALA A 370 -6.23 9.91 15.19
C ALA A 370 -7.09 11.07 14.68
N GLY A 371 -6.48 12.10 14.09
CA GLY A 371 -7.18 13.22 13.45
C GLY A 371 -8.13 12.80 12.34
N GLU A 372 -7.72 11.84 11.48
CA GLU A 372 -8.58 11.25 10.44
C GLU A 372 -9.85 10.64 11.05
N VAL A 373 -9.71 9.85 12.13
CA VAL A 373 -10.86 9.23 12.80
C VAL A 373 -11.84 10.28 13.35
N TYR A 374 -11.33 11.36 13.95
CA TYR A 374 -12.20 12.45 14.43
C TYR A 374 -12.88 13.19 13.27
N ALA A 375 -12.18 13.39 12.15
CA ALA A 375 -12.74 14.03 10.96
C ALA A 375 -13.85 13.17 10.32
N GLU A 376 -13.64 11.86 10.21
CA GLU A 376 -14.64 10.89 9.71
C GLU A 376 -15.90 10.88 10.59
N ARG A 377 -15.76 11.11 11.90
CA ARG A 377 -16.88 11.23 12.85
C ARG A 377 -17.57 12.59 12.86
N GLY A 378 -17.13 13.55 12.04
CA GLY A 378 -17.64 14.92 12.04
C GLY A 378 -17.21 15.77 13.23
N LEU A 379 -16.26 15.29 14.04
CA LEU A 379 -15.72 16.01 15.21
C LEU A 379 -14.58 16.93 14.77
N TYR A 380 -14.90 17.90 13.91
CA TYR A 380 -13.92 18.72 13.18
C TYR A 380 -13.01 19.55 14.09
N LYS A 381 -13.53 20.06 15.22
CA LYS A 381 -12.72 20.80 16.20
C LYS A 381 -11.65 19.92 16.84
N ASP A 382 -11.95 18.65 17.10
CA ASP A 382 -10.97 17.71 17.64
C ASP A 382 -9.98 17.27 16.57
N ALA A 383 -10.46 16.96 15.36
CA ALA A 383 -9.60 16.66 14.22
C ALA A 383 -8.55 17.78 13.98
N ALA A 384 -8.96 19.05 14.01
CA ALA A 384 -8.06 20.18 13.89
C ALA A 384 -6.98 20.22 14.99
N LYS A 385 -7.31 19.85 16.24
CA LYS A 385 -6.32 19.74 17.33
C LYS A 385 -5.25 18.70 17.02
N TYR A 386 -5.65 17.52 16.56
CA TYR A 386 -4.76 16.41 16.23
C TYR A 386 -3.89 16.72 15.00
N TYR A 387 -4.49 17.24 13.93
CA TYR A 387 -3.75 17.64 12.73
C TYR A 387 -2.78 18.79 13.01
N PHE A 388 -3.14 19.78 13.82
CA PHE A 388 -2.22 20.86 14.19
C PHE A 388 -1.01 20.33 14.99
N ALA A 389 -1.23 19.39 15.90
CA ALA A 389 -0.16 18.73 16.64
C ALA A 389 0.74 17.89 15.71
N ALA A 390 0.15 17.14 14.77
CA ALA A 390 0.88 16.39 13.74
C ALA A 390 1.71 17.33 12.84
N GLN A 391 1.13 18.44 12.37
CA GLN A 391 1.84 19.46 11.59
C GLN A 391 3.05 19.99 12.35
N THR A 392 2.88 20.34 13.63
CA THR A 392 3.97 20.88 14.47
C THR A 392 5.14 19.90 14.58
N LEU A 393 4.86 18.59 14.59
CA LEU A 393 5.91 17.57 14.55
C LEU A 393 6.51 17.47 13.14
N PHE A 394 5.68 17.32 12.11
CA PHE A 394 6.11 17.22 10.70
C PHE A 394 6.83 18.47 10.17
N GLU A 395 6.75 19.63 10.82
CA GLU A 395 7.56 20.81 10.46
C GLU A 395 9.00 20.73 11.01
N ARG A 396 9.25 19.91 12.04
CA ARG A 396 10.58 19.74 12.64
C ARG A 396 11.49 18.82 11.84
N PHE A 397 10.93 18.04 10.92
CA PHE A 397 11.65 17.12 10.04
C PHE A 397 10.92 17.07 8.70
N SER A 398 11.61 17.15 7.56
CA SER A 398 11.00 17.23 6.22
C SER A 398 10.17 15.98 5.87
N ASN A 399 8.95 15.87 6.42
CA ASN A 399 8.07 14.72 6.25
C ASN A 399 7.13 14.91 5.05
N PRO A 400 6.94 13.89 4.20
CA PRO A 400 6.08 13.99 3.03
C PRO A 400 4.61 14.26 3.35
N TYR A 401 4.12 13.85 4.52
CA TYR A 401 2.72 14.06 4.92
C TYR A 401 2.41 15.47 5.40
N LEU A 402 3.41 16.34 5.53
CA LEU A 402 3.19 17.73 5.93
C LEU A 402 2.22 18.44 4.99
N ALA A 403 2.35 18.23 3.68
CA ALA A 403 1.46 18.82 2.67
C ALA A 403 0.02 18.28 2.81
N VAL A 404 -0.12 16.98 3.11
CA VAL A 404 -1.42 16.32 3.30
C VAL A 404 -2.12 16.88 4.54
N VAL A 405 -1.42 16.97 5.67
CA VAL A 405 -1.98 17.54 6.91
C VAL A 405 -2.37 19.00 6.73
N LYS A 406 -1.55 19.81 6.05
CA LYS A 406 -1.87 21.21 5.73
C LYS A 406 -3.15 21.33 4.91
N LYS A 407 -3.33 20.42 3.94
CA LYS A 407 -4.56 20.37 3.13
C LYS A 407 -5.78 20.03 3.99
N HIS A 408 -5.69 19.01 4.85
CA HIS A 408 -6.80 18.66 5.75
C HIS A 408 -7.16 19.81 6.69
N LEU A 409 -6.17 20.52 7.23
CA LEU A 409 -6.40 21.71 8.05
C LEU A 409 -7.13 22.82 7.29
N ALA A 410 -6.77 23.07 6.02
CA ALA A 410 -7.47 24.03 5.17
C ALA A 410 -8.92 23.62 4.86
N GLU A 411 -9.17 22.31 4.66
CA GLU A 411 -10.53 21.77 4.48
C GLU A 411 -11.36 21.92 5.76
N LEU A 412 -10.75 21.71 6.93
CA LEU A 412 -11.42 21.92 8.22
C LEU A 412 -11.67 23.41 8.51
N GLU A 413 -10.79 24.32 8.12
CA GLU A 413 -11.02 25.77 8.26
C GLU A 413 -12.30 26.20 7.54
N HIS A 414 -12.50 25.72 6.31
CA HIS A 414 -13.74 26.00 5.56
C HIS A 414 -14.97 25.42 6.27
N THR A 415 -14.84 24.24 6.89
CA THR A 415 -15.96 23.52 7.51
C THR A 415 -16.34 24.09 8.88
N ILE A 416 -15.35 24.46 9.69
CA ILE A 416 -15.52 25.04 11.04
C ILE A 416 -15.87 26.54 10.95
N GLY A 417 -15.43 27.21 9.88
CA GLY A 417 -15.53 28.66 9.73
C GLY A 417 -14.26 29.34 10.22
N LYS A 418 -13.76 30.28 9.40
CA LYS A 418 -12.46 30.94 9.56
C LYS A 418 -12.24 31.52 10.97
N HIS A 419 -13.21 32.25 11.51
CA HIS A 419 -13.06 32.92 12.81
C HIS A 419 -12.93 31.92 13.97
N GLU A 420 -13.77 30.89 14.01
CA GLU A 420 -13.70 29.85 15.05
C GLU A 420 -12.42 29.03 14.94
N TYR A 421 -12.01 28.72 13.71
CA TYR A 421 -10.77 28.00 13.44
C TYR A 421 -9.53 28.81 13.88
N GLU A 422 -9.46 30.11 13.56
CA GLU A 422 -8.38 30.99 13.98
C GLU A 422 -8.26 31.07 15.51
N GLN A 423 -9.39 31.21 16.22
CA GLN A 423 -9.41 31.18 17.68
C GLN A 423 -8.89 29.85 18.25
N LEU A 424 -9.32 28.72 17.66
CA LEU A 424 -8.87 27.39 18.06
C LEU A 424 -7.36 27.26 17.88
N ILE A 425 -6.81 27.56 16.71
CA ILE A 425 -5.38 27.46 16.43
C ILE A 425 -4.56 28.43 17.32
N GLN A 426 -5.05 29.65 17.56
CA GLN A 426 -4.39 30.59 18.45
C GLN A 426 -4.31 30.06 19.90
N SER A 427 -5.39 29.42 20.39
CA SER A 427 -5.40 28.77 21.71
C SER A 427 -4.44 27.58 21.80
N LEU A 428 -4.25 26.84 20.69
CA LEU A 428 -3.31 25.72 20.64
C LEU A 428 -1.86 26.20 20.61
N ARG A 429 -1.58 27.28 19.88
CA ARG A 429 -0.25 27.93 19.85
C ARG A 429 0.16 28.51 21.20
N SER A 430 -0.76 29.15 21.93
CA SER A 430 -0.45 29.69 23.26
C SER A 430 -0.16 28.57 24.26
N ARG A 431 -0.89 27.44 24.16
CA ARG A 431 -0.63 26.24 24.97
C ARG A 431 0.69 25.57 24.61
N SER A 432 1.09 25.53 23.34
CA SER A 432 2.38 24.95 22.94
C SER A 432 3.57 25.85 23.29
N GLY A 433 3.43 27.17 23.20
CA GLY A 433 4.44 28.14 23.62
C GLY A 433 4.64 28.21 25.14
N SER A 434 3.58 27.97 25.92
CA SER A 434 3.66 27.80 27.39
C SER A 434 4.25 26.44 27.80
N LYS A 435 4.09 25.41 26.97
CA LYS A 435 4.52 24.02 27.23
C LYS A 435 5.80 23.64 26.47
N ASN A 436 6.89 24.38 26.73
CA ASN A 436 8.24 23.80 26.62
C ASN A 436 8.51 22.73 27.72
N SER A 437 7.47 22.26 28.43
CA SER A 437 7.45 21.02 29.20
C SER A 437 6.21 20.20 28.79
N ALA A 438 6.45 18.94 28.43
CA ALA A 438 5.54 18.04 27.72
C ALA A 438 4.12 17.89 28.33
N THR A 439 3.09 17.61 27.50
CA THR A 439 1.96 16.69 27.80
C THR A 439 0.89 16.68 26.69
N SER A 440 0.42 15.47 26.39
CA SER A 440 -0.69 15.07 25.52
C SER A 440 -1.91 16.01 25.47
N PRO A 441 -2.66 16.07 24.34
CA PRO A 441 -4.02 16.56 24.38
C PRO A 441 -4.90 15.54 25.14
N THR A 442 -5.19 15.84 26.40
CA THR A 442 -6.20 15.12 27.19
C THR A 442 -7.59 15.50 26.71
N ALA A 443 -8.43 14.47 26.59
CA ALA A 443 -9.85 14.55 26.26
C ALA A 443 -10.63 15.42 27.26
N SER A 444 -11.53 16.23 26.71
CA SER A 444 -12.80 16.60 27.31
C SER A 444 -13.84 16.54 26.20
#